data_AF-A0A534JV85-F1
#
_entry.id   AF-A0A534JV85-F1
#
_cell.length_a   1.000
_cell.length_b   1.000
_cell.length_c   1.000
_cell.angle_alpha   90.00
_cell.angle_beta   90.00
_cell.angle_gamma   90.00
#
_symmetry.space_group_name_H-M   'P 1'
#
loop_
_entity.id
_entity.type
_entity.pdbx_description
1 polymer ?
#
loop_
_entity_poly.entity_id
_entity_poly.type
_entity_poly.pdbx_seq_one_letter_code
_entity_poly.pdbx_strand_id
1 'polypeptide(L)'
;MVRVMATGVFDLLHPGHVYFLREARKLGDELWVVVARDSTARKFKHEPIMPESARFQMVEALKPVDRAVLGHEGNIYDILEEIRPDIIAIGYDQVHSEERILEECRKRGLATKVVRLPRFEGDLVGTRKIVRKVAEWLALQERLSEVERAKPRGAQDHPPSRRRKRNA
;
A
#
# COMPACT_ATOMS: atom_id res chain seq x y z
N MET A 1 15.98 -23.04 -12.97
CA MET A 1 15.68 -21.89 -12.12
C MET A 1 14.23 -21.54 -12.36
N VAL A 2 13.40 -21.52 -11.32
CA VAL A 2 11.96 -21.22 -11.37
C VAL A 2 11.76 -19.74 -11.12
N ARG A 3 11.21 -19.02 -12.10
CA ARG A 3 10.90 -17.59 -12.00
C ARG A 3 9.45 -17.36 -11.59
N VAL A 4 9.28 -16.64 -10.49
CA VAL A 4 7.97 -16.20 -9.99
C VAL A 4 7.77 -14.74 -10.38
N MET A 5 6.58 -14.41 -10.87
CA MET A 5 6.15 -13.03 -11.08
C MET A 5 4.99 -12.71 -10.15
N ALA A 6 5.11 -11.61 -9.41
CA ALA A 6 4.01 -10.99 -8.70
C ALA A 6 3.70 -9.62 -9.31
N THR A 7 2.44 -9.19 -9.28
CA THR A 7 2.04 -7.88 -9.78
C THR A 7 1.11 -7.18 -8.80
N GLY A 8 1.23 -5.86 -8.70
CA GLY A 8 0.39 -5.07 -7.81
C GLY A 8 0.64 -3.57 -7.94
N VAL A 9 -0.29 -2.80 -7.38
CA VAL A 9 -0.11 -1.35 -7.24
C VAL A 9 0.91 -1.04 -6.12
N PHE A 10 0.87 -1.78 -5.00
CA PHE A 10 1.77 -1.55 -3.86
C PHE A 10 1.71 -0.12 -3.30
N ASP A 11 0.53 0.49 -3.33
CA ASP A 11 0.29 1.82 -2.77
C ASP A 11 0.10 1.76 -1.25
N LEU A 12 0.75 2.69 -0.55
CA LEU A 12 1.03 2.69 0.90
C LEU A 12 1.48 1.31 1.38
N LEU A 13 2.78 1.01 1.27
CA LEU A 13 3.32 -0.29 1.64
C LEU A 13 2.94 -0.67 3.08
N HIS A 14 2.47 -1.91 3.27
CA HIS A 14 1.90 -2.37 4.53
C HIS A 14 2.12 -3.88 4.71
N PRO A 15 1.90 -4.45 5.92
CA PRO A 15 2.20 -5.85 6.21
C PRO A 15 1.57 -6.86 5.24
N GLY A 16 0.36 -6.58 4.73
CA GLY A 16 -0.27 -7.42 3.71
C GLY A 16 0.54 -7.56 2.41
N HIS A 17 1.20 -6.49 1.93
CA HIS A 17 2.07 -6.56 0.74
C HIS A 17 3.34 -7.36 1.05
N VAL A 18 3.95 -7.11 2.21
CA VAL A 18 5.16 -7.83 2.63
C VAL A 18 4.90 -9.33 2.77
N TYR A 19 3.77 -9.70 3.37
CA TYR A 19 3.34 -11.10 3.45
C TYR A 19 3.15 -11.71 2.06
N PHE A 20 2.37 -11.05 1.20
CA PHE A 20 2.13 -11.51 -0.17
C PHE A 20 3.43 -11.77 -0.94
N LEU A 21 4.38 -10.82 -0.92
CA LEU A 21 5.66 -10.97 -1.61
C LEU A 21 6.55 -12.05 -0.97
N ARG A 22 6.51 -12.22 0.36
CA ARG A 22 7.21 -13.32 1.03
C ARG A 22 6.66 -14.68 0.64
N GLU A 23 5.34 -14.83 0.54
CA GLU A 23 4.73 -16.08 0.11
C GLU A 23 4.99 -16.34 -1.38
N ALA A 24 4.96 -15.31 -2.23
CA ALA A 24 5.31 -15.44 -3.64
C ALA A 24 6.75 -15.90 -3.82
N ARG A 25 7.70 -15.34 -3.05
CA ARG A 25 9.11 -15.71 -3.11
C ARG A 25 9.38 -17.19 -2.79
N LYS A 26 8.52 -17.85 -2.01
CA LYS A 26 8.66 -19.28 -1.68
C LYS A 26 8.29 -20.21 -2.83
N LEU A 27 7.61 -19.71 -3.86
CA LEU A 27 7.14 -20.54 -4.97
C LEU A 27 8.25 -20.88 -5.99
N GLY A 28 9.42 -20.24 -5.92
CA GLY A 28 10.51 -20.46 -6.86
C GLY A 28 11.84 -19.90 -6.41
N ASP A 29 12.76 -19.77 -7.37
CA ASP A 29 14.16 -19.39 -7.13
C ASP A 29 14.40 -17.89 -7.23
N GLU A 30 13.58 -17.17 -8.01
CA GLU A 30 13.70 -15.72 -8.26
C GLU A 30 12.30 -15.09 -8.27
N LEU A 31 12.09 -13.98 -7.55
CA LEU A 31 10.87 -13.19 -7.57
C LEU A 31 11.06 -11.88 -8.35
N TRP A 32 10.33 -11.77 -9.45
CA TRP A 32 10.10 -10.53 -10.17
C TRP A 32 8.81 -9.88 -9.67
N VAL A 33 8.87 -8.58 -9.37
CA VAL A 33 7.69 -7.80 -8.99
C VAL A 33 7.43 -6.71 -10.01
N VAL A 34 6.26 -6.81 -10.66
CA VAL A 34 5.75 -5.80 -11.58
C VAL A 34 4.92 -4.80 -10.78
N VAL A 35 5.44 -3.58 -10.68
CA VAL A 35 4.74 -2.45 -10.06
C VAL A 35 3.86 -1.79 -11.12
N ALA A 36 2.56 -1.76 -10.87
CA ALA A 36 1.60 -1.18 -11.80
C ALA A 36 1.87 0.32 -12.00
N ARG A 37 1.69 0.80 -13.24
CA ARG A 37 1.75 2.23 -13.56
C ARG A 37 0.61 2.99 -12.89
N ASP A 38 0.80 4.29 -12.69
CA ASP A 38 -0.26 5.15 -12.14
C ASP A 38 -1.50 5.15 -13.04
N SER A 39 -1.31 5.14 -14.37
CA SER A 39 -2.38 5.01 -15.37
C SER A 39 -3.16 3.70 -15.21
N THR A 40 -2.48 2.58 -14.99
CA THR A 40 -3.10 1.28 -14.70
C THR A 40 -3.86 1.28 -13.36
N ALA A 41 -3.26 1.84 -12.31
CA ALA A 41 -3.87 1.91 -10.98
C ALA A 41 -5.17 2.70 -11.00
N ARG A 42 -5.17 3.88 -11.65
CA ARG A 42 -6.37 4.72 -11.85
C ARG A 42 -7.47 3.99 -12.60
N LYS A 43 -7.13 3.27 -13.67
CA LYS A 43 -8.10 2.57 -14.53
C LYS A 43 -8.79 1.38 -13.83
N PHE A 44 -8.05 0.63 -13.03
CA PHE A 44 -8.54 -0.68 -12.54
C PHE A 44 -8.78 -0.75 -11.03
N LYS A 45 -8.29 0.22 -10.24
CA LYS A 45 -8.21 0.03 -8.78
C LYS A 45 -8.58 1.29 -7.99
N HIS A 46 -7.71 2.31 -7.96
CA HIS A 46 -7.94 3.58 -7.27
C HIS A 46 -6.88 4.62 -7.70
N GLU A 47 -7.12 5.90 -7.42
CA GLU A 47 -6.11 6.96 -7.55
C GLU A 47 -4.97 6.72 -6.53
N PRO A 48 -3.74 6.40 -6.97
CA PRO A 48 -2.66 6.10 -6.04
C PRO A 48 -2.27 7.33 -5.21
N ILE A 49 -2.00 7.11 -3.92
CA ILE A 49 -1.50 8.16 -3.01
C ILE A 49 -0.04 8.48 -3.33
N MET A 50 0.77 7.46 -3.64
CA MET A 50 2.17 7.63 -4.02
C MET A 50 2.39 7.41 -5.51
N PRO A 51 3.25 8.21 -6.16
CA PRO A 51 3.59 8.04 -7.55
C PRO A 51 4.29 6.70 -7.78
N GLU A 52 4.19 6.17 -9.01
CA GLU A 52 4.76 4.88 -9.38
C GLU A 52 6.25 4.75 -9.09
N SER A 53 7.02 5.83 -9.21
CA SER A 53 8.45 5.85 -8.90
C SER A 53 8.73 5.57 -7.42
N ALA A 54 7.96 6.16 -6.51
CA ALA A 54 8.09 5.92 -5.07
C ALA A 54 7.66 4.49 -4.71
N ARG A 55 6.55 4.02 -5.29
CA ARG A 55 6.08 2.64 -5.10
C ARG A 55 7.11 1.63 -5.59
N PHE A 56 7.72 1.88 -6.75
CA PHE A 56 8.82 1.09 -7.30
C PHE A 56 10.02 1.01 -6.35
N GLN A 57 10.55 2.15 -5.90
CA GLN A 57 11.72 2.19 -5.02
C GLN A 57 11.50 1.41 -3.72
N MET A 58 10.31 1.55 -3.12
CA MET A 58 10.00 0.80 -1.90
C MET A 58 9.89 -0.70 -2.14
N VAL A 59 9.30 -1.12 -3.25
CA VAL A 59 9.18 -2.54 -3.60
C VAL A 59 10.54 -3.15 -3.90
N GLU A 60 11.39 -2.46 -4.66
CA GLU A 60 12.75 -2.89 -4.98
C GLU A 60 13.61 -3.11 -3.73
N ALA A 61 13.43 -2.28 -2.70
CA ALA A 61 14.16 -2.40 -1.44
C ALA A 61 13.74 -3.59 -0.56
N LEU A 62 12.67 -4.31 -0.90
CA LEU A 62 12.17 -5.40 -0.07
C LEU A 62 12.99 -6.67 -0.25
N LYS A 63 13.49 -7.23 0.86
CA LYS A 63 14.24 -8.50 0.90
C LYS A 63 13.70 -9.66 0.04
N PRO A 64 12.38 -9.96 -0.02
CA PRO A 64 11.89 -11.06 -0.87
C PRO A 64 11.95 -10.77 -2.38
N VAL A 65 12.18 -9.52 -2.79
CA VAL A 65 12.16 -9.09 -4.19
C VAL A 65 13.57 -9.19 -4.76
N ASP A 66 13.74 -10.08 -5.74
CA ASP A 66 15.03 -10.21 -6.44
C ASP A 66 15.14 -9.14 -7.55
N ARG A 67 14.02 -8.83 -8.22
CA ARG A 67 13.94 -7.77 -9.25
C ARG A 67 12.59 -7.07 -9.19
N ALA A 68 12.61 -5.75 -9.25
CA ALA A 68 11.40 -4.94 -9.46
C ALA A 68 11.44 -4.32 -10.85
N VAL A 69 10.28 -4.18 -11.49
CA VAL A 69 10.10 -3.45 -12.75
C VAL A 69 8.78 -2.70 -12.74
N LEU A 70 8.68 -1.63 -13.53
CA LEU A 70 7.40 -1.00 -13.81
C LEU A 70 6.69 -1.77 -14.93
N GLY A 71 5.37 -1.93 -14.81
CA GLY A 71 4.55 -2.53 -15.87
C GLY A 71 4.46 -1.65 -17.12
N HIS A 72 3.75 -2.14 -18.13
CA HIS A 72 3.48 -1.38 -19.35
C HIS A 72 2.20 -0.55 -19.25
N GLU A 73 2.22 0.58 -19.94
CA GLU A 73 1.00 1.33 -20.22
C GLU A 73 0.18 0.63 -21.31
N GLY A 74 -1.13 0.82 -21.31
CA GLY A 74 -2.02 0.16 -22.28
C GLY A 74 -2.28 -1.30 -21.94
N ASN A 75 -1.47 -2.22 -22.46
CA ASN A 75 -1.65 -3.67 -22.26
C ASN A 75 -0.72 -4.22 -21.17
N ILE A 76 -1.32 -4.54 -20.03
CA ILE A 76 -0.61 -5.07 -18.85
C ILE A 76 0.08 -6.43 -19.08
N TYR A 77 -0.32 -7.16 -20.14
CA TYR A 77 0.22 -8.49 -20.43
C TYR A 77 1.49 -8.48 -21.27
N ASP A 78 1.90 -7.35 -21.82
CA ASP A 78 3.11 -7.26 -22.66
C ASP A 78 4.38 -7.58 -21.85
N ILE A 79 4.35 -7.31 -20.54
CA ILE A 79 5.46 -7.62 -19.62
C ILE A 79 5.76 -9.13 -19.52
N LEU A 80 4.80 -10.00 -19.91
CA LEU A 80 4.99 -11.45 -19.90
C LEU A 80 6.05 -11.91 -20.89
N GLU A 81 6.24 -11.18 -21.99
CA GLU A 81 7.23 -11.53 -23.02
C GLU A 81 8.65 -11.24 -22.57
N GLU A 82 8.82 -10.23 -21.73
CA GLU A 82 10.10 -9.86 -21.11
C GLU A 82 10.45 -10.77 -19.94
N ILE A 83 9.49 -10.97 -19.02
CA ILE A 83 9.75 -11.73 -17.78
C ILE A 83 9.69 -13.23 -18.03
N ARG A 84 8.81 -13.71 -18.91
CA ARG A 84 8.54 -15.14 -19.18
C ARG A 84 8.48 -15.99 -17.90
N PRO A 85 7.53 -15.71 -16.98
CA PRO A 85 7.51 -16.39 -15.68
C PRO A 85 7.02 -17.83 -15.76
N ASP A 86 7.58 -18.70 -14.92
CA ASP A 86 7.08 -20.06 -14.72
C ASP A 86 5.82 -20.06 -13.83
N ILE A 87 5.76 -19.12 -12.88
CA ILE A 87 4.66 -18.98 -11.92
C ILE A 87 4.25 -17.51 -11.82
N ILE A 88 2.94 -17.24 -11.89
CA ILE A 88 2.36 -15.94 -11.57
C ILE A 88 1.63 -16.06 -10.23
N ALA A 89 2.11 -15.32 -9.24
CA ALA A 89 1.47 -15.21 -7.94
C ALA A 89 0.47 -14.04 -7.94
N ILE A 90 -0.77 -14.31 -7.56
CA ILE A 90 -1.83 -13.30 -7.43
C ILE A 90 -2.35 -13.23 -5.99
N GLY A 91 -2.75 -12.03 -5.57
CA GLY A 91 -3.30 -11.78 -4.25
C GLY A 91 -4.72 -12.36 -4.11
N TYR A 92 -5.12 -12.68 -2.87
CA TYR A 92 -6.45 -13.20 -2.55
C TYR A 92 -7.60 -12.30 -3.05
N ASP A 93 -7.40 -10.98 -3.07
CA ASP A 93 -8.40 -9.97 -3.41
C ASP A 93 -8.28 -9.43 -4.84
N GLN A 94 -7.34 -9.93 -5.63
CA GLN A 94 -7.20 -9.52 -7.02
C GLN A 94 -8.33 -10.11 -7.87
N VAL A 95 -9.09 -9.23 -8.50
CA VAL A 95 -10.24 -9.55 -9.39
C VAL A 95 -9.80 -10.14 -10.73
N HIS A 96 -8.50 -10.26 -10.97
CA HIS A 96 -8.00 -10.90 -12.19
C HIS A 96 -8.50 -12.35 -12.26
N SER A 97 -9.19 -12.67 -13.36
CA SER A 97 -9.56 -14.04 -13.72
C SER A 97 -8.27 -14.81 -14.00
N GLU A 98 -8.07 -15.87 -13.22
CA GLU A 98 -6.95 -16.80 -13.41
C GLU A 98 -6.99 -17.39 -14.82
N GLU A 99 -8.19 -17.64 -15.33
CA GLU A 99 -8.42 -18.14 -16.69
C GLU A 99 -7.88 -17.16 -17.73
N ARG A 100 -8.15 -15.85 -17.58
CA ARG A 100 -7.66 -14.82 -18.50
C ARG A 100 -6.14 -14.71 -18.47
N ILE A 101 -5.53 -14.75 -17.30
CA ILE A 101 -4.06 -14.73 -17.18
C ILE A 101 -3.47 -15.95 -17.90
N LEU A 102 -4.02 -17.14 -17.67
CA LEU A 102 -3.59 -18.37 -18.33
C LEU A 102 -3.80 -18.33 -19.84
N GLU A 103 -4.89 -17.71 -20.32
CA GLU A 103 -5.14 -17.52 -21.75
C GLU A 103 -4.09 -16.62 -22.38
N GLU A 104 -3.77 -15.49 -21.76
CA GLU A 104 -2.74 -14.55 -22.25
C GLU A 104 -1.33 -15.16 -22.22
N CYS A 105 -1.05 -16.02 -21.24
CA CYS A 105 0.19 -16.82 -21.20
C CYS A 105 0.24 -17.82 -22.36
N ARG A 106 -0.86 -18.54 -22.62
CA ARG A 106 -0.96 -19.51 -23.72
C ARG A 106 -0.79 -18.85 -25.09
N LYS A 107 -1.41 -17.69 -25.32
CA LYS A 107 -1.23 -16.89 -26.55
C LYS A 107 0.24 -16.53 -26.82
N ARG A 108 1.05 -16.39 -25.75
CA ARG A 108 2.48 -16.06 -25.81
C ARG A 108 3.40 -17.28 -25.75
N GLY A 109 2.84 -18.50 -25.81
CA GLY A 109 3.60 -19.74 -25.74
C GLY A 109 4.27 -19.98 -24.38
N LEU A 110 3.70 -19.47 -23.29
CA LEU A 110 4.21 -19.63 -21.93
C LEU A 110 3.49 -20.76 -21.20
N ALA A 111 4.25 -21.72 -20.68
CA ALA A 111 3.76 -22.82 -19.84
C ALA A 111 3.63 -22.39 -18.36
N THR A 112 3.05 -21.22 -18.13
CA THR A 112 2.98 -20.57 -16.82
C THR A 112 1.87 -21.13 -15.94
N LYS A 113 2.15 -21.31 -14.65
CA LYS A 113 1.14 -21.62 -13.63
C LYS A 113 0.66 -20.34 -12.96
N VAL A 114 -0.61 -20.27 -12.59
CA VAL A 114 -1.14 -19.16 -11.77
C VAL A 114 -1.46 -19.70 -10.38
N VAL A 115 -1.01 -19.00 -9.34
CA VAL A 115 -1.19 -19.39 -7.94
C VAL A 115 -1.77 -18.23 -7.16
N ARG A 116 -2.95 -18.44 -6.56
CA ARG A 116 -3.55 -17.47 -5.65
C ARG A 116 -3.03 -17.69 -4.24
N LEU A 117 -2.43 -16.66 -3.67
CA LEU A 117 -1.87 -16.70 -2.33
C LEU A 117 -2.93 -16.35 -1.28
N PRO A 118 -2.82 -16.93 -0.07
CA PRO A 118 -3.81 -16.72 0.98
C PRO A 118 -3.80 -15.27 1.48
N ARG A 119 -4.91 -14.88 2.09
CA ARG A 119 -5.03 -13.59 2.76
C ARG A 119 -4.17 -13.55 4.02
N PHE A 120 -3.47 -12.43 4.23
CA PHE A 120 -2.91 -12.10 5.54
C PHE A 120 -3.99 -11.47 6.42
N GLU A 121 -4.20 -12.03 7.61
CA GLU A 121 -5.08 -11.46 8.63
C GLU A 121 -4.33 -10.48 9.53
N GLY A 122 -4.95 -9.34 9.80
CA GLY A 122 -4.36 -8.31 10.65
C GLY A 122 -5.08 -6.97 10.51
N ASP A 123 -4.71 -6.03 11.36
CA ASP A 123 -5.16 -4.64 11.23
C ASP A 123 -4.33 -3.89 10.17
N LEU A 124 -4.93 -2.89 9.52
CA LEU A 124 -4.29 -2.03 8.52
C LEU A 124 -3.65 -2.78 7.33
N VAL A 125 -4.14 -4.00 7.03
CA VAL A 125 -3.72 -4.84 5.90
C VAL A 125 -4.36 -4.42 4.56
N GLY A 126 -4.32 -3.12 4.26
CA GLY A 126 -4.86 -2.57 3.02
C GLY A 126 -4.78 -1.05 2.97
N THR A 127 -4.37 -0.50 1.83
CA THR A 127 -4.28 0.95 1.57
C THR A 127 -5.54 1.70 2.05
N ARG A 128 -6.74 1.22 1.68
CA ARG A 128 -8.02 1.82 2.09
C ARG A 128 -8.22 1.87 3.60
N LYS A 129 -7.76 0.84 4.33
CA LYS A 129 -7.86 0.80 5.81
C LYS A 129 -6.93 1.84 6.44
N ILE A 130 -5.71 1.96 5.93
CA ILE A 130 -4.73 2.96 6.38
C ILE A 130 -5.26 4.37 6.14
N VAL A 131 -5.67 4.68 4.90
CA VAL A 131 -6.20 6.00 4.54
C VAL A 131 -7.39 6.36 5.42
N ARG A 132 -8.33 5.41 5.62
CA ARG A 132 -9.48 5.65 6.50
C ARG A 132 -9.05 5.94 7.93
N LYS A 133 -8.11 5.17 8.49
CA LYS A 133 -7.63 5.37 9.86
C LYS A 133 -6.94 6.73 10.04
N VAL A 134 -6.15 7.15 9.05
CA VAL A 134 -5.49 8.46 9.05
C VAL A 134 -6.54 9.58 8.99
N ALA A 135 -7.55 9.46 8.14
CA ALA A 135 -8.64 10.43 8.03
C ALA A 135 -9.45 10.54 9.34
N GLU A 136 -9.80 9.40 9.96
CA GLU A 136 -10.48 9.35 11.26
C GLU A 136 -9.62 10.00 12.36
N TRP A 137 -8.31 9.75 12.34
CA TRP A 137 -7.38 10.35 13.30
C TRP A 137 -7.30 11.87 13.15
N LEU A 138 -7.17 12.39 11.92
CA LEU A 138 -7.15 13.83 11.65
C LEU A 138 -8.44 14.51 12.10
N ALA A 139 -9.59 13.96 11.73
CA ALA A 139 -10.90 14.50 12.13
C ALA A 139 -11.08 14.54 13.66
N LEU A 140 -10.52 13.57 14.39
CA LEU A 140 -10.53 13.58 15.85
C LEU A 140 -9.63 14.68 16.42
N GLN A 141 -8.43 14.90 15.87
CA GLN A 141 -7.53 15.96 16.31
C GLN A 141 -8.15 17.35 16.12
N GLU A 142 -8.83 17.58 15.00
CA GLU A 142 -9.53 18.83 14.73
C GLU A 142 -10.61 19.10 15.78
N ARG A 143 -11.49 18.13 16.05
CA ARG A 143 -12.55 18.25 17.09
C ARG A 143 -11.99 18.53 18.48
N LEU A 144 -10.90 17.86 18.86
CA LEU A 144 -10.27 18.07 20.17
C LEU A 144 -9.73 19.51 20.27
N SER A 145 -9.11 20.02 19.21
CA SER A 145 -8.59 21.39 19.17
C SER A 145 -9.69 22.46 19.30
N GLU A 146 -10.88 22.21 18.76
CA GLU A 146 -12.04 23.10 18.88
C GLU A 146 -12.54 23.17 20.33
N VAL A 147 -12.64 22.02 21.00
CA VAL A 147 -13.06 21.93 22.41
C VAL A 147 -12.07 22.65 23.33
N GLU A 148 -10.76 22.51 23.07
CA GLU A 148 -9.73 23.23 23.84
C GLU A 148 -9.81 24.74 23.65
N ARG A 149 -10.07 25.22 22.42
CA ARG A 149 -10.27 26.65 22.12
C ARG A 149 -11.56 27.22 22.71
N ALA A 150 -12.59 26.39 22.88
CA ALA A 150 -13.88 26.79 23.44
C ALA A 150 -13.91 26.85 24.97
N LYS A 151 -12.87 26.35 25.67
CA LYS A 151 -12.78 26.51 27.14
C LYS A 151 -12.60 27.99 27.49
N PRO A 152 -13.44 28.56 28.40
CA PRO A 152 -13.27 29.94 28.82
C PRO A 152 -11.89 30.10 29.46
N ARG A 153 -11.14 31.13 29.06
CA ARG A 153 -9.92 31.53 29.77
C ARG A 153 -10.33 31.85 31.21
N GLY A 154 -9.93 31.00 32.16
CA GLY A 154 -10.20 31.20 33.57
C GLY A 154 -9.85 32.62 33.97
N ALA A 155 -10.76 33.25 34.72
CA ALA A 155 -10.58 34.58 35.30
C ALA A 155 -9.18 34.67 35.95
N GLN A 156 -8.44 35.71 35.60
CA GLN A 156 -7.20 36.04 36.30
C GLN A 156 -7.56 36.34 37.75
N ASP A 157 -7.22 35.42 38.65
CA ASP A 157 -7.25 35.66 40.09
C ASP A 157 -6.27 36.78 40.42
N HIS A 158 -6.79 38.01 40.51
CA HIS A 158 -6.07 39.11 41.15
C HIS A 158 -6.22 38.99 42.67
N PRO A 159 -5.13 38.79 43.44
CA PRO A 159 -5.22 38.86 44.88
C PRO A 159 -5.52 40.30 45.32
N PRO A 160 -6.34 40.51 46.37
CA PRO A 160 -6.70 41.86 46.81
C PRO A 160 -5.48 42.58 47.38
N SER A 161 -5.30 43.84 46.97
CA SER A 161 -4.22 44.71 47.42
C SER A 161 -4.30 44.91 48.95
N ARG A 162 -3.28 44.42 49.67
CA ARG A 162 -3.15 44.66 51.11
C ARG A 162 -2.85 46.16 51.34
N ARG A 163 -3.81 46.87 51.93
CA ARG A 163 -3.63 48.20 52.55
C ARG A 163 -2.44 48.16 53.52
N ARG A 164 -1.38 48.94 53.25
CA ARG A 164 -0.38 49.31 54.26
C ARG A 164 -0.98 50.39 55.16
N LYS A 165 -1.23 50.05 56.43
CA LYS A 165 -1.41 51.05 57.49
C LYS A 165 -0.06 51.74 57.72
N ARG A 166 -0.02 53.06 57.57
CA ARG A 166 1.05 53.91 58.10
C ARG A 166 0.77 54.09 59.59
N ASN A 167 1.70 53.67 60.45
CA ASN A 167 1.74 54.10 61.84
C ASN A 167 2.63 55.35 61.92
N ALA A 168 2.11 56.37 62.60
CA ALA A 168 2.88 57.42 63.24
C ALA A 168 3.43 56.91 64.58
#